data_AF-A0A9E2AB77-F1
#
_entry.id   AF-A0A9E2AB77-F1
#
_cell.length_a   1.000
_cell.length_b   1.000
_cell.length_c   1.000
_cell.angle_alpha   90.00
_cell.angle_beta   90.00
_cell.angle_gamma   90.00
#
_symmetry.space_group_name_H-M   'P 1'
#
loop_
_entity.id
_entity.type
_entity.pdbx_description
1 polymer ?
#
loop_
_entity_poly.entity_id
_entity_poly.type
_entity_poly.pdbx_seq_one_letter_code
_entity_poly.pdbx_strand_id
1 'polypeptide(L)'
;MTTGNGNGGERFTGHGAEWTDAKLSKEDAHVATVWVDQIINKRSMLTNKDRVEDVRDVMWQLEKDGEIVVHRVTDEHKPVTVKTLYGWDKQIPTTRLWHHKSCGQCGNIPGYPASLLWLMNEMDIDYLDETDQTSCTAWNYHGSGIGNLESLAAVFLRNFHQAYVSAKAQGLPDGYFYPLVHCGTSFGNYKEVRGYLLQSAKLRERVKKILGKLGRLVDGKLLIPEEVVHYSEWLHVMRNEIKKRQVIDCSHIRATVHPACHVYKMVPEDAIYDDDVLDGNRVAVTTGLLETLGTQVIDYSTWYDCCGFGFRHIISEREFTRSFAIDRKLRVAQEEAHADMMVGHDTGCITTLDKNQWIGAAAGKPVEMPVLADCQFAALVCGAHPYKIVQSHWHASATETLMEKLGIDWEKKKAEFEAYLKEVEAGRGETLYDPRLMITSGPGFKPLPRPQSTDE
;
A
#
# COMPACT_ATOMS: atom_id res chain seq x y z
N MET A 1 -37.51 -17.23 18.45
CA MET A 1 -37.15 -18.65 18.23
C MET A 1 -37.42 -18.96 16.76
N THR A 2 -36.39 -18.88 15.93
CA THR A 2 -36.45 -19.27 14.51
C THR A 2 -35.96 -20.71 14.39
N THR A 3 -36.87 -21.58 14.01
CA THR A 3 -36.67 -23.02 13.77
C THR A 3 -35.75 -23.24 12.57
N GLY A 4 -34.75 -24.10 12.76
CA GLY A 4 -33.61 -24.28 11.86
C GLY A 4 -33.91 -25.00 10.55
N ASN A 5 -33.13 -24.66 9.53
CA ASN A 5 -32.88 -25.51 8.37
C ASN A 5 -31.83 -26.56 8.76
N GLY A 6 -32.14 -27.82 8.47
CA GLY A 6 -31.39 -29.00 8.89
C GLY A 6 -30.09 -29.24 8.12
N ASN A 7 -29.08 -28.42 8.37
CA ASN A 7 -27.70 -28.87 8.37
C ASN A 7 -27.18 -28.63 9.79
N GLY A 8 -26.85 -29.72 10.49
CA GLY A 8 -26.24 -29.65 11.83
C GLY A 8 -25.14 -28.60 11.83
N GLY A 9 -25.19 -27.67 12.78
CA GLY A 9 -24.42 -26.42 12.78
C GLY A 9 -22.90 -26.58 12.90
N GLU A 10 -22.28 -27.34 12.01
CA GLU A 10 -20.85 -27.36 11.79
C GLU A 10 -20.45 -25.99 11.26
N ARG A 11 -19.89 -25.19 12.17
CA ARG A 11 -19.11 -24.03 11.80
C ARG A 11 -17.82 -24.58 11.19
N PHE A 12 -17.76 -24.67 9.87
CA PHE A 12 -16.48 -24.87 9.19
C PHE A 12 -15.55 -23.75 9.64
N THR A 13 -14.50 -24.11 10.36
CA THR A 13 -13.45 -23.15 10.68
C THR A 13 -12.63 -22.94 9.40
N GLY A 14 -11.98 -21.79 9.20
CA GLY A 14 -11.07 -21.62 8.06
C GLY A 14 -9.79 -22.48 8.14
N HIS A 15 -9.61 -23.19 9.26
CA HIS A 15 -8.39 -23.89 9.65
C HIS A 15 -8.74 -24.92 10.75
N GLY A 16 -8.87 -26.18 10.37
CA GLY A 16 -9.22 -27.24 11.31
C GLY A 16 -9.04 -28.63 10.71
N ALA A 17 -9.10 -29.65 11.56
CA ALA A 17 -8.89 -31.04 11.15
C ALA A 17 -9.95 -31.54 10.15
N GLU A 18 -11.05 -30.81 9.99
CA GLU A 18 -12.08 -31.03 8.97
C GLU A 18 -11.60 -30.74 7.54
N TRP A 19 -10.54 -29.94 7.37
CA TRP A 19 -9.93 -29.72 6.06
C TRP A 19 -9.07 -30.92 5.69
N THR A 20 -9.49 -31.63 4.66
CA THR A 20 -8.75 -32.76 4.11
C THR A 20 -7.98 -32.33 2.87
N ASP A 21 -6.92 -33.07 2.56
CA ASP A 21 -6.20 -32.89 1.29
C ASP A 21 -7.20 -32.96 0.14
N ALA A 22 -7.16 -31.97 -0.75
CA ALA A 22 -8.02 -31.91 -1.92
C ALA A 22 -7.77 -33.07 -2.90
N LYS A 23 -6.68 -33.84 -2.71
CA LYS A 23 -6.27 -34.99 -3.53
C LYS A 23 -6.26 -34.65 -5.03
N LEU A 24 -5.92 -33.39 -5.33
CA LEU A 24 -5.79 -32.92 -6.69
C LEU A 24 -4.69 -33.72 -7.39
N SER A 25 -4.88 -34.00 -8.69
CA SER A 25 -3.79 -34.52 -9.50
C SER A 25 -2.65 -33.50 -9.51
N LYS A 26 -1.42 -33.91 -9.86
CA LYS A 26 -0.30 -32.96 -9.97
C LYS A 26 -0.61 -31.83 -10.96
N GLU A 27 -1.31 -32.15 -12.04
CA GLU A 27 -1.76 -31.19 -13.05
C GLU A 27 -2.75 -30.19 -12.43
N ASP A 28 -3.81 -30.67 -11.77
CA ASP A 28 -4.84 -29.80 -11.19
C ASP A 28 -4.30 -28.94 -10.04
N ALA A 29 -3.39 -29.49 -9.23
CA ALA A 29 -2.70 -28.76 -8.19
C ALA A 29 -1.86 -27.62 -8.80
N HIS A 30 -1.11 -27.91 -9.86
CA HIS A 30 -0.33 -26.90 -10.58
C HIS A 30 -1.24 -25.82 -11.20
N VAL A 31 -2.34 -26.21 -11.85
CA VAL A 31 -3.32 -25.26 -12.42
C VAL A 31 -3.92 -24.36 -11.32
N ALA A 32 -4.28 -24.93 -10.17
CA ALA A 32 -4.82 -24.17 -9.04
C ALA A 32 -3.80 -23.20 -8.41
N THR A 33 -2.50 -23.48 -8.52
CA THR A 33 -1.42 -22.64 -7.97
C THR A 33 -0.66 -21.84 -9.02
N VAL A 34 -1.04 -21.92 -10.30
CA VAL A 34 -0.26 -21.32 -11.41
C VAL A 34 -0.05 -19.81 -11.24
N TRP A 35 -1.00 -19.12 -10.60
CA TRP A 35 -0.94 -17.69 -10.32
C TRP A 35 0.18 -17.30 -9.34
N VAL A 36 0.61 -18.23 -8.47
CA VAL A 36 1.72 -18.00 -7.53
C VAL A 36 3.03 -17.88 -8.31
N ASP A 37 3.24 -18.80 -9.26
CA ASP A 37 4.43 -18.91 -10.10
C ASP A 37 4.41 -17.95 -11.30
N GLN A 38 3.32 -17.17 -11.47
CA GLN A 38 3.23 -16.21 -12.55
C GLN A 38 4.37 -15.21 -12.49
N ILE A 39 5.17 -15.25 -13.55
CA ILE A 39 6.12 -14.21 -13.89
C ILE A 39 5.32 -13.12 -14.60
N ILE A 40 5.11 -11.99 -13.95
CA ILE A 40 4.45 -10.82 -14.55
C ILE A 40 5.56 -9.89 -15.07
N ASN A 41 5.89 -10.02 -16.35
CA ASN A 41 6.77 -9.09 -17.05
C ASN A 41 6.26 -8.82 -18.47
N LYS A 42 6.84 -7.81 -19.12
CA LYS A 42 6.47 -7.42 -20.48
C LYS A 42 6.48 -8.60 -21.46
N ARG A 43 7.46 -9.49 -21.37
CA ARG A 43 7.59 -10.65 -22.27
C ARG A 43 6.55 -11.74 -22.00
N SER A 44 6.18 -12.01 -20.75
CA SER A 44 5.22 -13.05 -20.40
C SER A 44 3.77 -12.63 -20.59
N MET A 45 3.47 -11.34 -20.46
CA MET A 45 2.09 -10.83 -20.51
C MET A 45 1.68 -10.31 -21.90
N LEU A 46 2.62 -9.83 -22.73
CA LEU A 46 2.32 -9.34 -24.09
C LEU A 46 2.32 -10.43 -25.17
N THR A 47 2.58 -11.70 -24.80
CA THR A 47 2.52 -12.84 -25.74
C THR A 47 1.09 -13.24 -26.08
N ASN A 48 0.14 -13.04 -25.17
CA ASN A 48 -1.30 -13.15 -25.47
C ASN A 48 -1.85 -11.76 -25.79
N LYS A 49 -1.99 -11.46 -27.08
CA LYS A 49 -2.50 -10.19 -27.63
C LYS A 49 -4.02 -10.01 -27.47
N ASP A 50 -4.64 -10.66 -26.50
CA ASP A 50 -6.05 -10.41 -26.22
C ASP A 50 -6.17 -9.03 -25.57
N ARG A 51 -6.93 -8.15 -26.23
CA ARG A 51 -7.10 -6.78 -25.80
C ARG A 51 -7.83 -6.79 -24.46
N VAL A 52 -7.13 -6.48 -23.37
CA VAL A 52 -7.75 -6.39 -22.06
C VAL A 52 -8.64 -5.14 -22.01
N GLU A 53 -9.86 -5.29 -21.52
CA GLU A 53 -10.84 -4.20 -21.41
C GLU A 53 -10.37 -3.19 -20.33
N ASP A 54 -10.37 -1.91 -20.69
CA ASP A 54 -10.08 -0.85 -19.74
C ASP A 54 -11.29 -0.66 -18.82
N VAL A 55 -11.06 -0.82 -17.52
CA VAL A 55 -12.08 -0.69 -16.47
C VAL A 55 -12.81 0.67 -16.53
N ARG A 56 -12.16 1.71 -17.07
CA ARG A 56 -12.74 3.05 -17.20
C ARG A 56 -13.77 3.15 -18.32
N ASP A 57 -13.68 2.36 -19.39
CA ASP A 57 -14.67 2.37 -20.46
C ASP A 57 -16.07 2.02 -19.94
N VAL A 58 -16.15 0.97 -19.11
CA VAL A 58 -17.39 0.57 -18.42
C VAL A 58 -17.83 1.65 -17.43
N MET A 59 -16.89 2.26 -16.71
CA MET A 59 -17.17 3.31 -15.73
C MET A 59 -17.82 4.55 -16.37
N TRP A 60 -17.29 5.02 -17.51
CA TRP A 60 -17.85 6.15 -18.24
C TRP A 60 -19.24 5.89 -18.77
N GLN A 61 -19.50 4.67 -19.25
CA GLN A 61 -20.82 4.28 -19.69
C GLN A 61 -21.83 4.28 -18.52
N LEU A 62 -21.46 3.70 -17.38
CA LEU A 62 -22.31 3.69 -16.17
C LEU A 62 -22.60 5.09 -15.61
N GLU A 63 -21.61 5.98 -15.66
CA GLU A 63 -21.80 7.37 -15.23
C GLU A 63 -22.75 8.11 -16.17
N LYS A 64 -22.58 7.94 -17.49
CA LYS A 64 -23.46 8.51 -18.52
C LYS A 64 -24.91 8.02 -18.37
N ASP A 65 -25.09 6.75 -18.02
CA ASP A 65 -26.40 6.15 -17.75
C ASP A 65 -26.98 6.56 -16.38
N GLY A 66 -26.20 7.33 -15.59
CA GLY A 66 -26.62 7.87 -14.31
C GLY A 66 -26.63 6.85 -13.17
N GLU A 67 -25.98 5.69 -13.32
CA GLU A 67 -25.92 4.65 -12.28
C GLU A 67 -24.94 5.00 -11.15
N ILE A 68 -23.84 5.66 -11.48
CA ILE A 68 -22.74 6.01 -10.56
C ILE A 68 -22.34 7.48 -10.70
N VAL A 69 -21.52 7.96 -9.76
CA VAL A 69 -20.74 9.19 -9.85
C VAL A 69 -19.27 8.81 -9.80
N VAL A 70 -18.45 9.38 -10.68
CA VAL A 70 -17.01 9.11 -10.67
C VAL A 70 -16.29 10.16 -9.83
N HIS A 71 -15.50 9.72 -8.86
CA HIS A 71 -14.52 10.59 -8.20
C HIS A 71 -13.32 10.73 -9.15
N ARG A 72 -13.30 11.83 -9.92
CA ARG A 72 -12.29 12.09 -10.95
C ARG A 72 -10.98 12.61 -10.38
N VAL A 73 -9.88 12.27 -11.05
CA VAL A 73 -8.61 12.97 -10.89
C VAL A 73 -8.63 14.20 -11.78
N THR A 74 -8.75 15.39 -11.19
CA THR A 74 -8.80 16.67 -11.91
C THR A 74 -7.41 17.31 -12.08
N ASP A 75 -7.31 18.30 -12.97
CA ASP A 75 -6.08 19.10 -13.19
C ASP A 75 -5.56 19.76 -11.90
N GLU A 76 -6.44 20.07 -10.94
CA GLU A 76 -6.06 20.67 -9.67
C GLU A 76 -5.23 19.72 -8.78
N HIS A 77 -5.33 18.40 -9.02
CA HIS A 77 -4.49 17.40 -8.38
C HIS A 77 -3.10 17.28 -9.04
N LYS A 78 -2.85 18.04 -10.12
CA LYS A 78 -1.62 18.05 -10.92
C LYS A 78 -1.18 16.62 -11.30
N PRO A 79 -2.04 15.83 -11.95
CA PRO A 79 -1.74 14.42 -12.18
C PRO A 79 -0.57 14.22 -13.14
N VAL A 80 0.19 13.17 -12.90
CA VAL A 80 1.19 12.66 -13.84
C VAL A 80 0.63 11.41 -14.50
N THR A 81 0.64 11.39 -15.83
CA THR A 81 0.22 10.22 -16.60
C THR A 81 1.37 9.22 -16.71
N VAL A 82 1.09 7.96 -16.38
CA VAL A 82 2.03 6.83 -16.50
C VAL A 82 1.43 5.73 -17.35
N LYS A 83 2.27 4.84 -17.89
CA LYS A 83 1.83 3.69 -18.65
C LYS A 83 1.73 2.45 -17.77
N THR A 84 0.64 1.70 -17.94
CA THR A 84 0.51 0.37 -17.34
C THR A 84 1.15 -0.69 -18.23
N LEU A 85 1.24 -1.93 -17.74
CA LEU A 85 1.76 -3.07 -18.48
C LEU A 85 1.12 -3.27 -19.86
N TYR A 86 -0.17 -2.94 -20.02
CA TYR A 86 -0.91 -3.05 -21.29
C TYR A 86 -0.98 -1.73 -22.07
N GLY A 87 -0.21 -0.72 -21.65
CA GLY A 87 -0.12 0.58 -22.33
C GLY A 87 -1.26 1.54 -22.02
N TRP A 88 -2.11 1.24 -21.03
CA TRP A 88 -3.14 2.16 -20.58
C TRP A 88 -2.51 3.39 -19.93
N ASP A 89 -3.15 4.55 -20.15
CA ASP A 89 -2.79 5.78 -19.44
C ASP A 89 -3.40 5.74 -18.05
N LYS A 90 -2.60 5.75 -17.00
CA LYS A 90 -3.08 5.86 -15.61
C LYS A 90 -2.73 7.23 -15.06
N GLN A 91 -3.68 7.89 -14.40
CA GLN A 91 -3.45 9.20 -13.78
C GLN A 91 -3.04 9.06 -12.32
N ILE A 92 -1.87 9.60 -11.96
CA ILE A 92 -1.39 9.62 -10.58
C ILE A 92 -1.49 11.06 -10.05
N PRO A 93 -2.45 11.39 -9.17
CA PRO A 93 -2.54 12.71 -8.55
C PRO A 93 -1.28 12.97 -7.72
N THR A 94 -0.71 14.18 -7.79
CA THR A 94 0.54 14.50 -7.09
C THR A 94 0.35 15.40 -5.87
N THR A 95 -0.77 16.12 -5.79
CA THR A 95 -1.14 16.98 -4.66
C THR A 95 -2.61 16.81 -4.27
N ARG A 96 -2.99 17.44 -3.15
CA ARG A 96 -4.30 17.35 -2.50
C ARG A 96 -4.71 15.90 -2.28
N LEU A 97 -3.91 15.21 -1.47
CA LEU A 97 -4.04 13.77 -1.26
C LEU A 97 -4.75 13.48 0.07
N TRP A 98 -5.60 12.48 0.09
CA TRP A 98 -6.20 11.97 1.31
C TRP A 98 -5.46 10.71 1.75
N HIS A 99 -4.81 10.75 2.90
CA HIS A 99 -3.99 9.63 3.36
C HIS A 99 -4.88 8.48 3.85
N HIS A 100 -5.06 7.47 2.99
CA HIS A 100 -5.76 6.23 3.35
C HIS A 100 -4.80 5.30 4.10
N LYS A 101 -5.03 5.17 5.40
CA LYS A 101 -4.18 4.47 6.36
C LYS A 101 -4.38 2.95 6.27
N SER A 102 -3.27 2.22 6.44
CA SER A 102 -3.35 0.79 6.78
C SER A 102 -3.93 0.61 8.19
N CYS A 103 -4.49 -0.56 8.47
CA CYS A 103 -4.97 -0.91 9.81
C CYS A 103 -3.79 -1.24 10.76
N GLY A 104 -3.64 -2.51 11.14
CA GLY A 104 -2.60 -2.91 12.11
C GLY A 104 -1.17 -2.78 11.59
N GLN A 105 -0.96 -2.81 10.28
CA GLN A 105 0.40 -2.88 9.74
C GLN A 105 1.12 -1.52 9.72
N CYS A 106 0.41 -0.40 9.55
CA CYS A 106 1.00 0.93 9.82
C CYS A 106 1.30 1.13 11.32
N GLY A 107 0.57 0.47 12.21
CA GLY A 107 0.82 0.51 13.65
C GLY A 107 2.09 -0.24 14.06
N ASN A 108 2.51 -1.27 13.31
CA ASN A 108 3.73 -2.03 13.59
C ASN A 108 5.01 -1.26 13.24
N ILE A 109 4.97 -0.44 12.18
CA ILE A 109 6.09 0.36 11.69
C ILE A 109 5.60 1.79 11.38
N PRO A 110 5.41 2.64 12.40
CA PRO A 110 4.85 3.99 12.24
C PRO A 110 5.74 4.95 11.45
N GLY A 111 7.05 4.65 11.33
CA GLY A 111 7.97 5.38 10.45
C GLY A 111 7.58 5.32 8.97
N TYR A 112 6.75 4.35 8.59
CA TYR A 112 6.30 4.14 7.22
C TYR A 112 5.43 5.32 6.72
N PRO A 113 4.27 5.62 7.33
CA PRO A 113 3.51 6.82 6.96
C PRO A 113 4.25 8.11 7.31
N ALA A 114 5.00 8.16 8.43
CA ALA A 114 5.73 9.37 8.81
C ALA A 114 6.76 9.81 7.75
N SER A 115 7.47 8.85 7.14
CA SER A 115 8.44 9.14 6.07
C SER A 115 7.77 9.66 4.80
N LEU A 116 6.61 9.10 4.44
CA LEU A 116 5.83 9.59 3.29
C LEU A 116 5.36 11.03 3.49
N LEU A 117 4.77 11.33 4.65
CA LEU A 117 4.27 12.67 4.97
C LEU A 117 5.43 13.68 5.11
N TRP A 118 6.56 13.26 5.65
CA TRP A 118 7.76 14.11 5.70
C TRP A 118 8.25 14.46 4.29
N LEU A 119 8.34 13.48 3.38
CA LEU A 119 8.68 13.75 1.97
C LEU A 119 7.71 14.72 1.31
N MET A 120 6.40 14.57 1.58
CA MET A 120 5.38 15.51 1.09
C MET A 120 5.60 16.92 1.61
N ASN A 121 5.94 17.10 2.89
CA ASN A 121 6.24 18.41 3.48
C ASN A 121 7.47 19.06 2.86
N GLU A 122 8.55 18.30 2.64
CA GLU A 122 9.75 18.81 1.97
C GLU A 122 9.47 19.27 0.52
N MET A 123 8.39 18.76 -0.07
CA MET A 123 7.94 19.08 -1.42
C MET A 123 6.75 20.07 -1.47
N ASP A 124 6.29 20.57 -0.32
CA ASP A 124 5.10 21.44 -0.22
C ASP A 124 3.86 20.82 -0.88
N ILE A 125 3.63 19.54 -0.60
CA ILE A 125 2.51 18.77 -1.16
C ILE A 125 1.33 18.80 -0.19
N ASP A 126 0.18 19.25 -0.68
CA ASP A 126 -1.05 19.27 0.10
C ASP A 126 -1.55 17.85 0.37
N TYR A 127 -1.79 17.52 1.64
CA TYR A 127 -2.45 16.29 2.03
C TYR A 127 -3.34 16.47 3.26
N LEU A 128 -4.24 15.51 3.46
CA LEU A 128 -5.07 15.37 4.65
C LEU A 128 -4.80 14.02 5.33
N ASP A 129 -4.30 14.08 6.57
CA ASP A 129 -4.13 12.92 7.45
C ASP A 129 -5.27 12.81 8.49
N GLU A 130 -6.47 12.44 8.04
CA GLU A 130 -7.61 12.35 8.96
C GLU A 130 -7.73 10.98 9.67
N THR A 131 -8.43 10.97 10.79
CA THR A 131 -8.71 9.78 11.59
C THR A 131 -10.06 9.13 11.28
N ASP A 132 -10.98 9.80 10.57
CA ASP A 132 -12.35 9.32 10.30
C ASP A 132 -12.41 8.26 9.17
N GLN A 133 -11.56 7.25 9.28
CA GLN A 133 -11.43 6.16 8.33
C GLN A 133 -11.46 4.80 9.03
N THR A 134 -11.76 3.74 8.30
CA THR A 134 -11.72 2.37 8.84
C THR A 134 -10.80 1.47 8.04
N SER A 135 -10.42 0.36 8.67
CA SER A 135 -9.83 -0.79 7.98
C SER A 135 -10.54 -1.11 6.68
N CYS A 136 -9.78 -1.49 5.65
CA CYS A 136 -10.31 -1.98 4.38
C CYS A 136 -11.01 -3.34 4.49
N THR A 137 -10.84 -4.05 5.61
CA THR A 137 -11.35 -5.41 5.86
C THR A 137 -10.82 -6.50 4.92
N ALA A 138 -9.92 -6.15 4.01
CA ALA A 138 -9.34 -7.05 3.01
C ALA A 138 -8.52 -8.20 3.63
N TRP A 139 -7.97 -7.99 4.83
CA TRP A 139 -7.25 -9.06 5.56
C TRP A 139 -8.14 -10.29 5.79
N ASN A 140 -9.41 -10.07 6.16
CA ASN A 140 -10.39 -11.14 6.33
C ASN A 140 -10.73 -11.80 4.99
N TYR A 141 -10.87 -11.02 3.93
CA TYR A 141 -11.15 -11.53 2.59
C TYR A 141 -10.04 -12.49 2.13
N HIS A 142 -8.80 -12.03 2.13
CA HIS A 142 -7.66 -12.84 1.68
C HIS A 142 -7.29 -13.97 2.64
N GLY A 143 -7.52 -13.80 3.96
CA GLY A 143 -7.14 -14.78 4.97
C GLY A 143 -8.11 -15.92 5.18
N SER A 144 -9.42 -15.68 4.99
CA SER A 144 -10.45 -16.69 5.22
C SER A 144 -11.07 -17.23 3.93
N GLY A 145 -11.06 -16.47 2.83
CA GLY A 145 -11.87 -16.77 1.64
C GLY A 145 -13.38 -16.63 1.87
N ILE A 146 -13.83 -16.16 3.05
CA ILE A 146 -15.25 -16.05 3.46
C ILE A 146 -15.67 -14.56 3.55
N GLY A 147 -14.91 -13.65 2.95
CA GLY A 147 -15.26 -12.23 2.93
C GLY A 147 -16.56 -11.98 2.18
N ASN A 148 -17.53 -11.31 2.81
CA ASN A 148 -18.74 -10.87 2.13
C ASN A 148 -18.41 -9.72 1.17
N LEU A 149 -18.55 -9.97 -0.14
CA LEU A 149 -18.26 -8.99 -1.19
C LEU A 149 -19.07 -7.70 -1.06
N GLU A 150 -20.32 -7.76 -0.59
CA GLU A 150 -21.14 -6.57 -0.35
C GLU A 150 -20.56 -5.69 0.77
N SER A 151 -20.04 -6.33 1.82
CA SER A 151 -19.39 -5.62 2.92
C SER A 151 -18.08 -4.99 2.47
N LEU A 152 -17.27 -5.70 1.69
CA LEU A 152 -16.01 -5.19 1.14
C LEU A 152 -16.27 -3.96 0.24
N ALA A 153 -17.23 -4.06 -0.67
CA ALA A 153 -17.63 -2.96 -1.53
C ALA A 153 -18.19 -1.77 -0.74
N ALA A 154 -19.03 -2.01 0.27
CA ALA A 154 -19.55 -0.94 1.11
C ALA A 154 -18.44 -0.23 1.90
N VAL A 155 -17.48 -0.96 2.49
CA VAL A 155 -16.36 -0.37 3.23
C VAL A 155 -15.43 0.41 2.31
N PHE A 156 -15.10 -0.15 1.13
CA PHE A 156 -14.30 0.52 0.10
C PHE A 156 -14.92 1.87 -0.28
N LEU A 157 -16.18 1.87 -0.75
CA LEU A 157 -16.83 3.09 -1.21
C LEU A 157 -17.12 4.07 -0.05
N ARG A 158 -17.32 3.59 1.19
CA ARG A 158 -17.48 4.46 2.37
C ARG A 158 -16.19 5.20 2.74
N ASN A 159 -15.03 4.57 2.61
CA ASN A 159 -13.73 5.24 2.80
C ASN A 159 -13.48 6.27 1.68
N PHE A 160 -13.78 5.92 0.43
CA PHE A 160 -13.60 6.84 -0.71
C PHE A 160 -14.59 8.01 -0.70
N HIS A 161 -15.83 7.77 -0.26
CA HIS A 161 -16.79 8.83 0.00
C HIS A 161 -16.31 9.74 1.12
N GLN A 162 -15.70 9.21 2.19
CA GLN A 162 -15.18 10.06 3.25
C GLN A 162 -14.14 11.03 2.68
N ALA A 163 -13.12 10.53 1.98
CA ALA A 163 -12.11 11.38 1.33
C ALA A 163 -12.72 12.47 0.44
N TYR A 164 -13.74 12.11 -0.35
CA TYR A 164 -14.45 13.03 -1.24
C TYR A 164 -15.12 14.19 -0.48
N VAL A 165 -15.61 13.98 0.74
CA VAL A 165 -16.32 15.02 1.51
C VAL A 165 -15.48 15.65 2.62
N SER A 166 -14.31 15.12 2.94
CA SER A 166 -13.48 15.58 4.07
C SER A 166 -13.14 17.06 4.03
N ALA A 167 -12.97 17.61 2.83
CA ALA A 167 -12.59 19.01 2.63
C ALA A 167 -13.68 20.01 3.02
N LYS A 168 -14.96 19.56 3.16
CA LYS A 168 -16.06 20.40 3.66
C LYS A 168 -15.77 21.00 5.03
N ALA A 169 -15.05 20.26 5.87
CA ALA A 169 -14.62 20.71 7.19
C ALA A 169 -13.75 21.98 7.15
N GLN A 170 -13.12 22.22 6.00
CA GLN A 170 -12.23 23.34 5.72
C GLN A 170 -12.91 24.41 4.84
N GLY A 171 -14.20 24.23 4.49
CA GLY A 171 -14.91 25.11 3.55
C GLY A 171 -14.53 24.92 2.08
N LEU A 172 -13.87 23.81 1.75
CA LEU A 172 -13.42 23.45 0.41
C LEU A 172 -14.45 22.54 -0.29
N PRO A 173 -14.45 22.47 -1.64
CA PRO A 173 -15.40 21.68 -2.40
C PRO A 173 -15.21 20.17 -2.23
N ASP A 174 -16.26 19.41 -2.55
CA ASP A 174 -16.19 17.96 -2.65
C ASP A 174 -15.18 17.52 -3.73
N GLY A 175 -14.48 16.42 -3.49
CA GLY A 175 -13.45 15.92 -4.39
C GLY A 175 -12.17 16.76 -4.38
N TYR A 176 -12.00 17.68 -3.42
CA TYR A 176 -10.75 18.43 -3.25
C TYR A 176 -9.57 17.50 -2.92
N PHE A 177 -9.79 16.49 -2.08
CA PHE A 177 -8.77 15.50 -1.74
C PHE A 177 -8.99 14.17 -2.47
N TYR A 178 -7.94 13.63 -3.07
CA TYR A 178 -7.95 12.33 -3.74
C TYR A 178 -7.28 11.22 -2.90
N PRO A 179 -7.91 10.05 -2.70
CA PRO A 179 -7.35 8.97 -1.88
C PRO A 179 -5.99 8.46 -2.36
N LEU A 180 -5.02 8.45 -1.45
CA LEU A 180 -3.73 7.78 -1.62
C LEU A 180 -3.67 6.56 -0.70
N VAL A 181 -3.71 5.36 -1.29
CA VAL A 181 -3.76 4.09 -0.56
C VAL A 181 -2.38 3.70 -0.06
N HIS A 182 -2.23 3.59 1.27
CA HIS A 182 -0.95 3.27 1.88
C HIS A 182 -0.63 1.76 1.91
N CYS A 183 -1.64 0.88 1.95
CA CYS A 183 -1.41 -0.56 2.03
C CYS A 183 -1.67 -1.27 0.70
N GLY A 184 -0.71 -2.09 0.26
CA GLY A 184 -0.82 -2.92 -0.93
C GLY A 184 -2.01 -3.89 -0.84
N THR A 185 -2.32 -4.38 0.36
CA THR A 185 -3.51 -5.22 0.60
C THR A 185 -4.81 -4.49 0.25
N SER A 186 -5.03 -3.29 0.79
CA SER A 186 -6.22 -2.48 0.47
C SER A 186 -6.24 -2.10 -1.00
N PHE A 187 -5.07 -1.75 -1.56
CA PHE A 187 -4.95 -1.32 -2.94
C PHE A 187 -5.43 -2.40 -3.91
N GLY A 188 -4.88 -3.61 -3.81
CA GLY A 188 -5.29 -4.71 -4.68
C GLY A 188 -6.76 -5.11 -4.47
N ASN A 189 -7.24 -5.14 -3.22
CA ASN A 189 -8.66 -5.42 -2.94
C ASN A 189 -9.59 -4.36 -3.53
N TYR A 190 -9.26 -3.08 -3.43
CA TYR A 190 -10.08 -2.00 -3.98
C TYR A 190 -10.12 -2.04 -5.51
N LYS A 191 -9.03 -2.39 -6.19
CA LYS A 191 -9.04 -2.58 -7.65
C LYS A 191 -9.97 -3.72 -8.07
N GLU A 192 -9.86 -4.87 -7.42
CA GLU A 192 -10.70 -6.04 -7.72
C GLU A 192 -12.18 -5.75 -7.45
N VAL A 193 -12.49 -5.20 -6.28
CA VAL A 193 -13.87 -4.85 -5.89
C VAL A 193 -14.44 -3.76 -6.79
N ARG A 194 -13.62 -2.80 -7.25
CA ARG A 194 -14.01 -1.83 -8.29
C ARG A 194 -14.43 -2.55 -9.57
N GLY A 195 -13.64 -3.52 -10.05
CA GLY A 195 -14.00 -4.35 -11.21
C GLY A 195 -15.36 -5.04 -11.05
N TYR A 196 -15.60 -5.69 -9.90
CA TYR A 196 -16.88 -6.33 -9.63
C TYR A 196 -18.06 -5.35 -9.56
N LEU A 197 -17.86 -4.16 -8.99
CA LEU A 197 -18.88 -3.11 -8.94
C LEU A 197 -19.26 -2.63 -10.35
N LEU A 198 -18.31 -2.53 -11.27
CA LEU A 198 -18.56 -2.07 -12.62
C LEU A 198 -19.28 -3.14 -13.46
N GLN A 199 -18.96 -4.41 -13.25
CA GLN A 199 -19.55 -5.51 -14.01
C GLN A 199 -20.89 -6.04 -13.45
N SER A 200 -21.23 -5.76 -12.19
CA SER A 200 -22.41 -6.34 -11.52
C SER A 200 -23.42 -5.29 -11.04
N ALA A 201 -24.48 -5.07 -11.83
CA ALA A 201 -25.63 -4.24 -11.44
C ALA A 201 -26.28 -4.70 -10.13
N LYS A 202 -26.35 -6.03 -9.92
CA LYS A 202 -26.89 -6.62 -8.69
C LYS A 202 -26.04 -6.23 -7.46
N LEU A 203 -24.72 -6.23 -7.59
CA LEU A 203 -23.83 -5.79 -6.52
C LEU A 203 -24.01 -4.29 -6.25
N ARG A 204 -24.03 -3.46 -7.30
CA ARG A 204 -24.27 -2.01 -7.18
C ARG A 204 -25.56 -1.71 -6.43
N GLU A 205 -26.67 -2.37 -6.78
CA GLU A 205 -27.97 -2.18 -6.12
C GLU A 205 -27.95 -2.53 -4.63
N ARG A 206 -27.26 -3.62 -4.25
CA ARG A 206 -27.13 -4.02 -2.84
C ARG A 206 -26.27 -3.04 -2.05
N VAL A 207 -25.13 -2.65 -2.61
CA VAL A 207 -24.18 -1.71 -1.99
C VAL A 207 -24.80 -0.32 -1.86
N LYS A 208 -25.56 0.14 -2.86
CA LYS A 208 -26.30 1.41 -2.84
C LYS A 208 -27.30 1.47 -1.70
N LYS A 209 -28.03 0.38 -1.43
CA LYS A 209 -28.94 0.29 -0.26
C LYS A 209 -28.20 0.39 1.07
N ILE A 210 -27.01 -0.21 1.18
CA ILE A 210 -26.18 -0.14 2.39
C ILE A 210 -25.68 1.30 2.60
N LEU A 211 -25.03 1.88 1.60
CA LEU A 211 -24.45 3.23 1.68
C LEU A 211 -25.51 4.32 1.81
N GLY A 212 -26.70 4.13 1.23
CA GLY A 212 -27.84 5.03 1.41
C GLY A 212 -28.28 5.14 2.87
N LYS A 213 -28.26 4.03 3.63
CA LYS A 213 -28.54 4.05 5.07
C LYS A 213 -27.46 4.80 5.87
N LEU A 214 -26.23 4.86 5.35
CA LEU A 214 -25.10 5.52 5.98
C LEU A 214 -24.94 6.98 5.56
N GLY A 215 -25.79 7.48 4.64
CA GLY A 215 -25.63 8.83 4.07
C GLY A 215 -24.35 8.98 3.24
N ARG A 216 -23.89 7.90 2.61
CA ARG A 216 -22.63 7.84 1.84
C ARG A 216 -22.86 7.67 0.34
N LEU A 217 -23.86 8.37 -0.18
CA LEU A 217 -24.17 8.47 -1.60
C LEU A 217 -23.98 9.92 -2.07
N VAL A 218 -23.54 10.10 -3.31
CA VAL A 218 -23.48 11.40 -3.97
C VAL A 218 -24.63 11.48 -4.94
N ASP A 219 -25.55 12.43 -4.75
CA ASP A 219 -26.79 12.58 -5.53
C ASP A 219 -27.60 11.27 -5.64
N GLY A 220 -27.62 10.49 -4.56
CA GLY A 220 -28.32 9.20 -4.51
C GLY A 220 -27.64 8.08 -5.30
N LYS A 221 -26.37 8.24 -5.69
CA LYS A 221 -25.58 7.28 -6.48
C LYS A 221 -24.32 6.84 -5.75
N LEU A 222 -23.75 5.73 -6.20
CA LEU A 222 -22.46 5.24 -5.71
C LEU A 222 -21.34 6.15 -6.22
N LEU A 223 -20.46 6.59 -5.33
CA LEU A 223 -19.23 7.28 -5.70
C LEU A 223 -18.12 6.24 -5.91
N ILE A 224 -17.62 6.08 -7.14
CA ILE A 224 -16.55 5.14 -7.48
C ILE A 224 -15.33 5.94 -7.99
N PRO A 225 -14.10 5.66 -7.51
CA PRO A 225 -12.91 6.36 -7.99
C PRO A 225 -12.53 6.01 -9.42
N GLU A 226 -12.16 7.04 -10.19
CA GLU A 226 -11.52 6.91 -11.50
C GLU A 226 -10.25 6.05 -11.39
N GLU A 227 -9.39 6.41 -10.44
CA GLU A 227 -8.12 5.75 -10.16
C GLU A 227 -8.04 5.24 -8.72
N VAL A 228 -7.56 4.01 -8.55
CA VAL A 228 -7.11 3.52 -7.24
C VAL A 228 -5.59 3.64 -7.25
N VAL A 229 -5.06 4.51 -6.39
CA VAL A 229 -3.65 4.93 -6.42
C VAL A 229 -2.96 4.51 -5.13
N HIS A 230 -1.82 3.83 -5.27
CA HIS A 230 -0.97 3.44 -4.16
C HIS A 230 0.13 4.48 -3.93
N TYR A 231 0.56 4.67 -2.68
CA TYR A 231 1.60 5.65 -2.38
C TYR A 231 2.95 5.33 -3.09
N SER A 232 3.27 4.07 -3.38
CA SER A 232 4.48 3.76 -4.15
C SER A 232 4.37 4.12 -5.64
N GLU A 233 3.15 4.20 -6.19
CA GLU A 233 2.92 4.79 -7.51
C GLU A 233 3.17 6.31 -7.46
N TRP A 234 2.73 6.96 -6.39
CA TRP A 234 3.04 8.37 -6.13
C TRP A 234 4.54 8.63 -5.98
N LEU A 235 5.25 7.82 -5.16
CA LEU A 235 6.70 7.93 -5.04
C LEU A 235 7.42 7.74 -6.37
N HIS A 236 6.94 6.80 -7.19
CA HIS A 236 7.50 6.58 -8.52
C HIS A 236 7.35 7.82 -9.40
N VAL A 237 6.18 8.47 -9.48
CA VAL A 237 6.03 9.69 -10.29
C VAL A 237 6.79 10.89 -9.69
N MET A 238 6.94 10.94 -8.37
CA MET A 238 7.66 12.00 -7.65
C MET A 238 9.18 11.76 -7.55
N ARG A 239 9.71 10.63 -8.04
CA ARG A 239 11.11 10.20 -7.83
C ARG A 239 12.15 11.23 -8.22
N ASN A 240 11.92 12.01 -9.27
CA ASN A 240 12.83 13.06 -9.73
C ASN A 240 12.83 14.27 -8.78
N GLU A 241 11.67 14.63 -8.22
CA GLU A 241 11.57 15.70 -7.21
C GLU A 241 12.18 15.27 -5.87
N ILE A 242 12.03 13.99 -5.52
CA ILE A 242 12.70 13.39 -4.36
C ILE A 242 14.22 13.40 -4.55
N LYS A 243 14.72 13.01 -5.73
CA LYS A 243 16.15 13.02 -6.07
C LYS A 243 16.80 14.40 -5.88
N LYS A 244 16.10 15.49 -6.22
CA LYS A 244 16.60 16.86 -6.00
C LYS A 244 16.85 17.21 -4.52
N ARG A 245 16.24 16.46 -3.60
CA ARG A 245 16.36 16.63 -2.13
C ARG A 245 17.30 15.61 -1.50
N GLN A 246 17.86 14.70 -2.27
CA GLN A 246 18.82 13.73 -1.77
C GLN A 246 20.08 14.45 -1.28
N VAL A 247 20.47 14.16 -0.03
CA VAL A 247 21.68 14.73 0.60
C VAL A 247 22.71 13.68 0.97
N ILE A 248 22.33 12.40 0.95
CA ILE A 248 23.22 11.26 1.21
C ILE A 248 23.37 10.45 -0.07
N ASP A 249 24.62 10.23 -0.47
CA ASP A 249 24.92 9.32 -1.58
C ASP A 249 24.64 7.88 -1.17
N CYS A 250 23.91 7.17 -2.02
CA CYS A 250 23.60 5.75 -1.86
C CYS A 250 23.99 4.94 -3.11
N SER A 251 24.87 5.48 -3.96
CA SER A 251 25.28 4.85 -5.23
C SER A 251 26.03 3.52 -5.07
N HIS A 252 26.60 3.30 -3.89
CA HIS A 252 27.29 2.07 -3.50
C HIS A 252 26.37 1.04 -2.82
N ILE A 253 25.11 1.38 -2.55
CA ILE A 253 24.16 0.48 -1.89
C ILE A 253 23.57 -0.50 -2.90
N ARG A 254 23.73 -1.79 -2.62
CA ARG A 254 23.12 -2.90 -3.36
C ARG A 254 21.73 -3.19 -2.80
N ALA A 255 20.71 -2.73 -3.50
CA ALA A 255 19.32 -2.87 -3.09
C ALA A 255 18.64 -4.03 -3.83
N THR A 256 17.85 -4.82 -3.13
CA THR A 256 16.88 -5.73 -3.74
C THR A 256 15.47 -5.22 -3.50
N VAL A 257 14.57 -5.43 -4.46
CA VAL A 257 13.15 -5.05 -4.29
C VAL A 257 12.32 -6.29 -3.98
N HIS A 258 11.41 -6.14 -3.03
CA HIS A 258 10.27 -7.03 -2.86
C HIS A 258 9.01 -6.31 -3.33
N PRO A 259 8.58 -6.54 -4.59
CA PRO A 259 7.30 -6.01 -5.03
C PRO A 259 6.18 -6.82 -4.38
N ALA A 260 5.34 -6.17 -3.59
CA ALA A 260 4.19 -6.80 -2.97
C ALA A 260 3.22 -7.35 -4.03
N CYS A 261 2.84 -8.62 -3.91
CA CYS A 261 1.96 -9.30 -4.87
C CYS A 261 0.63 -8.56 -5.10
N HIS A 262 0.05 -7.93 -4.08
CA HIS A 262 -1.22 -7.21 -4.21
C HIS A 262 -1.12 -5.87 -4.95
N VAL A 263 0.10 -5.41 -5.25
CA VAL A 263 0.32 -4.18 -6.04
C VAL A 263 0.40 -4.48 -7.54
N TYR A 264 0.90 -5.67 -7.93
CA TYR A 264 1.18 -5.96 -9.35
C TYR A 264 0.70 -7.32 -9.88
N LYS A 265 0.44 -8.32 -9.02
CA LYS A 265 -0.01 -9.66 -9.47
C LYS A 265 -1.52 -9.81 -9.52
N MET A 266 -2.26 -9.16 -8.61
CA MET A 266 -3.72 -9.36 -8.54
C MET A 266 -4.48 -8.68 -9.67
N VAL A 267 -4.05 -7.47 -10.05
CA VAL A 267 -4.61 -6.72 -11.20
C VAL A 267 -3.41 -6.20 -12.01
N PRO A 268 -2.73 -7.11 -12.75
CA PRO A 268 -1.50 -6.77 -13.47
C PRO A 268 -1.74 -5.73 -14.56
N GLU A 269 -2.99 -5.58 -15.02
CA GLU A 269 -3.36 -4.65 -16.07
C GLU A 269 -3.20 -3.18 -15.67
N ASP A 270 -3.34 -2.92 -14.37
CA ASP A 270 -3.25 -1.60 -13.75
C ASP A 270 -1.91 -1.37 -13.05
N ALA A 271 -0.93 -2.26 -13.25
CA ALA A 271 0.42 -2.12 -12.69
C ALA A 271 1.29 -1.25 -13.60
N ILE A 272 2.07 -0.35 -13.00
CA ILE A 272 2.97 0.56 -13.73
C ILE A 272 4.23 -0.20 -14.14
N TYR A 273 4.50 -0.17 -15.44
CA TYR A 273 5.76 -0.60 -16.04
C TYR A 273 6.33 0.56 -16.85
N ASP A 274 7.62 0.80 -16.70
CA ASP A 274 8.35 1.89 -17.31
C ASP A 274 9.52 1.27 -18.07
N ASP A 275 9.60 1.55 -19.37
CA ASP A 275 10.63 0.96 -20.25
C ASP A 275 12.04 1.42 -19.86
N ASP A 276 12.15 2.54 -19.16
CA ASP A 276 13.42 3.06 -18.65
C ASP A 276 13.84 2.42 -17.32
N VAL A 277 12.96 1.62 -16.69
CA VAL A 277 13.22 0.96 -15.39
C VAL A 277 13.46 -0.53 -15.63
N LEU A 278 14.72 -0.98 -15.51
CA LEU A 278 15.15 -2.35 -15.81
C LEU A 278 14.58 -2.90 -17.13
N ASP A 279 14.64 -2.09 -18.20
CA ASP A 279 14.10 -2.38 -19.54
C ASP A 279 12.60 -2.76 -19.57
N GLY A 280 11.82 -2.29 -18.58
CA GLY A 280 10.41 -2.66 -18.42
C GLY A 280 10.20 -4.13 -18.03
N ASN A 281 11.23 -4.84 -17.57
CA ASN A 281 11.10 -6.26 -17.18
C ASN A 281 10.62 -6.44 -15.73
N ARG A 282 10.75 -5.40 -14.90
CA ARG A 282 10.30 -5.40 -13.50
C ARG A 282 9.28 -4.29 -13.29
N VAL A 283 8.43 -4.46 -12.27
CA VAL A 283 7.46 -3.43 -11.90
C VAL A 283 8.19 -2.13 -11.56
N ALA A 284 7.69 -1.01 -12.08
CA ALA A 284 8.43 0.25 -12.05
C ALA A 284 8.38 0.94 -10.68
N VAL A 285 7.30 0.72 -9.92
CA VAL A 285 7.18 1.25 -8.56
C VAL A 285 8.21 0.61 -7.63
N THR A 286 8.72 1.39 -6.66
CA THR A 286 9.93 1.08 -5.88
C THR A 286 11.22 1.01 -6.72
N THR A 287 11.27 0.15 -7.75
CA THR A 287 12.47 -0.07 -8.59
C THR A 287 12.98 1.24 -9.19
N GLY A 288 12.11 1.98 -9.87
CA GLY A 288 12.48 3.25 -10.50
C GLY A 288 12.86 4.33 -9.49
N LEU A 289 12.27 4.32 -8.29
CA LEU A 289 12.67 5.23 -7.21
C LEU A 289 14.11 4.95 -6.78
N LEU A 290 14.44 3.68 -6.56
CA LEU A 290 15.77 3.23 -6.14
C LEU A 290 16.85 3.51 -7.21
N GLU A 291 16.56 3.25 -8.48
CA GLU A 291 17.46 3.58 -9.59
C GLU A 291 17.66 5.10 -9.69
N THR A 292 16.60 5.90 -9.56
CA THR A 292 16.69 7.37 -9.60
C THR A 292 17.51 7.93 -8.44
N LEU A 293 17.35 7.37 -7.23
CA LEU A 293 18.18 7.71 -6.07
C LEU A 293 19.63 7.26 -6.23
N GLY A 294 19.92 6.37 -7.18
CA GLY A 294 21.26 5.96 -7.60
C GLY A 294 21.71 4.62 -7.05
N THR A 295 20.88 3.90 -6.28
CA THR A 295 21.24 2.59 -5.74
C THR A 295 21.50 1.57 -6.86
N GLN A 296 22.29 0.55 -6.56
CA GLN A 296 22.47 -0.60 -7.44
C GLN A 296 21.30 -1.56 -7.21
N VAL A 297 20.27 -1.50 -8.05
CA VAL A 297 19.15 -2.45 -7.95
C VAL A 297 19.57 -3.80 -8.54
N ILE A 298 19.63 -4.82 -7.68
CA ILE A 298 20.10 -6.16 -8.05
C ILE A 298 18.91 -7.11 -8.16
N ASP A 299 18.84 -7.83 -9.27
CA ASP A 299 17.87 -8.89 -9.51
C ASP A 299 18.28 -10.18 -8.78
N TYR A 300 17.31 -11.04 -8.45
CA TYR A 300 17.55 -12.29 -7.73
C TYR A 300 16.48 -13.33 -8.10
N SER A 301 16.79 -14.62 -7.93
CA SER A 301 16.00 -15.73 -8.49
C SER A 301 14.57 -15.80 -7.96
N THR A 302 14.30 -15.23 -6.78
CA THR A 302 12.99 -15.26 -6.13
C THR A 302 12.28 -13.91 -6.14
N TRP A 303 12.64 -12.98 -7.02
CA TRP A 303 12.03 -11.65 -7.13
C TRP A 303 10.50 -11.67 -7.10
N TYR A 304 9.90 -12.54 -7.93
CA TYR A 304 8.46 -12.67 -8.10
C TYR A 304 7.75 -13.39 -6.95
N ASP A 305 8.48 -14.06 -6.07
CA ASP A 305 7.90 -14.84 -4.99
C ASP A 305 7.26 -13.93 -3.93
N CYS A 306 6.18 -14.44 -3.35
CA CYS A 306 5.51 -13.86 -2.19
C CYS A 306 6.51 -13.64 -1.03
N CYS A 307 6.24 -12.69 -0.13
CA CYS A 307 7.03 -12.53 1.10
C CYS A 307 6.87 -13.68 2.11
N GLY A 308 5.96 -14.62 1.84
CA GLY A 308 5.59 -15.70 2.77
C GLY A 308 4.46 -15.33 3.72
N PHE A 309 4.03 -14.05 3.79
CA PHE A 309 2.96 -13.63 4.70
C PHE A 309 1.69 -14.45 4.49
N GLY A 310 1.25 -14.58 3.24
CA GLY A 310 0.11 -15.40 2.80
C GLY A 310 -1.02 -15.43 3.82
N PHE A 311 -1.98 -14.49 3.73
CA PHE A 311 -3.00 -14.19 4.75
C PHE A 311 -3.58 -15.39 5.52
N ARG A 312 -3.81 -16.53 4.87
CA ARG A 312 -4.20 -17.78 5.54
C ARG A 312 -3.05 -18.43 6.32
N HIS A 313 -1.89 -18.60 5.68
CA HIS A 313 -0.67 -19.18 6.28
C HIS A 313 -0.21 -18.44 7.54
N ILE A 314 -0.26 -17.11 7.61
CA ILE A 314 0.10 -16.42 8.87
C ILE A 314 -0.86 -16.75 10.04
N ILE A 315 -2.10 -17.14 9.73
CA ILE A 315 -3.09 -17.55 10.75
C ILE A 315 -2.92 -19.03 11.10
N SER A 316 -2.81 -19.92 10.10
CA SER A 316 -2.87 -21.38 10.29
C SER A 316 -1.51 -22.09 10.25
N GLU A 317 -0.51 -21.53 9.58
CA GLU A 317 0.77 -22.17 9.23
C GLU A 317 1.96 -21.23 9.46
N ARG A 318 2.04 -20.63 10.66
CA ARG A 318 3.03 -19.58 10.97
C ARG A 318 4.48 -19.98 10.68
N GLU A 319 4.83 -21.25 10.90
CA GLU A 319 6.19 -21.73 10.62
C GLU A 319 6.51 -21.76 9.13
N PHE A 320 5.53 -21.99 8.26
CA PHE A 320 5.69 -21.84 6.82
C PHE A 320 5.98 -20.38 6.46
N THR A 321 5.18 -19.43 6.97
CA THR A 321 5.42 -18.00 6.72
C THR A 321 6.83 -17.58 7.16
N ARG A 322 7.28 -18.04 8.33
CA ARG A 322 8.62 -17.76 8.87
C ARG A 322 9.72 -18.34 7.99
N SER A 323 9.67 -19.64 7.71
CA SER A 323 10.71 -20.29 6.91
C SER A 323 10.76 -19.74 5.49
N PHE A 324 9.62 -19.44 4.88
CA PHE A 324 9.55 -18.85 3.54
C PHE A 324 10.19 -17.45 3.51
N ALA A 325 9.84 -16.59 4.47
CA ALA A 325 10.43 -15.25 4.57
C ALA A 325 11.96 -15.30 4.72
N ILE A 326 12.47 -16.20 5.58
CA ILE A 326 13.91 -16.30 5.83
C ILE A 326 14.64 -17.01 4.68
N ASP A 327 14.26 -18.26 4.38
CA ASP A 327 15.06 -19.13 3.52
C ASP A 327 14.81 -18.87 2.02
N ARG A 328 13.58 -18.50 1.62
CA ARG A 328 13.24 -18.28 0.20
C ARG A 328 13.40 -16.84 -0.25
N LYS A 329 13.23 -15.86 0.64
CA LYS A 329 13.35 -14.43 0.32
C LYS A 329 14.67 -13.81 0.79
N LEU A 330 14.89 -13.71 2.09
CA LEU A 330 16.01 -12.93 2.60
C LEU A 330 17.37 -13.59 2.36
N ARG A 331 17.48 -14.90 2.62
CA ARG A 331 18.72 -15.66 2.42
C ARG A 331 19.14 -15.66 0.95
N VAL A 332 18.20 -15.92 0.05
CA VAL A 332 18.46 -15.86 -1.40
C VAL A 332 18.93 -14.47 -1.82
N ALA A 333 18.26 -13.40 -1.39
CA ALA A 333 18.69 -12.04 -1.69
C ALA A 333 20.08 -11.71 -1.13
N GLN A 334 20.44 -12.26 0.04
CA GLN A 334 21.76 -12.09 0.62
C GLN A 334 22.84 -12.87 -0.13
N GLU A 335 22.57 -14.13 -0.49
CA GLU A 335 23.53 -15.05 -1.08
C GLU A 335 23.74 -14.81 -2.59
N GLU A 336 22.67 -14.58 -3.34
CA GLU A 336 22.75 -14.37 -4.80
C GLU A 336 23.07 -12.92 -5.16
N ALA A 337 22.38 -11.97 -4.52
CA ALA A 337 22.48 -10.56 -4.86
C ALA A 337 23.50 -9.80 -3.99
N HIS A 338 24.04 -10.41 -2.93
CA HIS A 338 24.89 -9.72 -1.95
C HIS A 338 24.26 -8.38 -1.52
N ALA A 339 22.96 -8.42 -1.22
CA ALA A 339 22.19 -7.22 -0.97
C ALA A 339 22.57 -6.58 0.38
N ASP A 340 22.64 -5.26 0.39
CA ASP A 340 22.82 -4.44 1.59
C ASP A 340 21.49 -4.14 2.27
N MET A 341 20.40 -4.20 1.51
CA MET A 341 19.04 -4.04 2.01
C MET A 341 18.01 -4.68 1.06
N MET A 342 16.84 -4.97 1.61
CA MET A 342 15.63 -5.27 0.85
C MET A 342 14.61 -4.15 1.06
N VAL A 343 14.09 -3.62 -0.04
CA VAL A 343 13.09 -2.55 -0.03
C VAL A 343 11.77 -3.08 -0.57
N GLY A 344 10.67 -2.70 0.05
CA GLY A 344 9.34 -3.06 -0.42
C GLY A 344 8.33 -1.97 -0.15
N HIS A 345 7.13 -2.14 -0.70
CA HIS A 345 6.10 -1.11 -0.66
C HIS A 345 4.78 -1.54 0.01
N ASP A 346 4.74 -2.69 0.69
CA ASP A 346 3.55 -3.08 1.46
C ASP A 346 3.90 -3.35 2.91
N THR A 347 3.12 -2.75 3.81
CA THR A 347 3.31 -2.83 5.25
C THR A 347 3.29 -4.27 5.78
N GLY A 348 2.47 -5.16 5.20
CA GLY A 348 2.43 -6.58 5.59
C GLY A 348 3.67 -7.33 5.13
N CYS A 349 4.14 -7.06 3.91
CA CYS A 349 5.37 -7.64 3.39
C CYS A 349 6.60 -7.20 4.19
N ILE A 350 6.76 -5.90 4.44
CA ILE A 350 7.87 -5.36 5.25
C ILE A 350 7.84 -5.94 6.65
N THR A 351 6.70 -5.90 7.34
CA THR A 351 6.59 -6.46 8.70
C THR A 351 6.93 -7.96 8.72
N THR A 352 6.55 -8.72 7.70
CA THR A 352 6.87 -10.15 7.63
C THR A 352 8.36 -10.40 7.44
N LEU A 353 8.98 -9.70 6.51
CA LEU A 353 10.40 -9.86 6.21
C LEU A 353 11.28 -9.30 7.33
N ASP A 354 10.88 -8.20 7.96
CA ASP A 354 11.56 -7.61 9.11
C ASP A 354 11.41 -8.47 10.38
N LYS A 355 10.16 -8.69 10.82
CA LYS A 355 9.87 -9.29 12.13
C LYS A 355 10.12 -10.79 12.20
N ASN A 356 10.34 -11.50 11.10
CA ASN A 356 10.67 -12.92 11.21
C ASN A 356 12.18 -13.17 11.35
N GLN A 357 13.05 -12.18 11.13
CA GLN A 357 14.51 -12.36 11.22
C GLN A 357 14.98 -12.79 12.62
N TRP A 358 14.37 -12.28 13.69
CA TRP A 358 14.72 -12.70 15.06
C TRP A 358 14.45 -14.19 15.29
N ILE A 359 13.46 -14.77 14.61
CA ILE A 359 13.13 -16.20 14.71
C ILE A 359 14.19 -17.02 13.98
N GLY A 360 14.62 -16.55 12.81
CA GLY A 360 15.76 -17.16 12.09
C GLY A 360 17.00 -17.23 12.98
N ALA A 361 17.33 -16.13 13.66
CA ALA A 361 18.44 -16.08 14.62
C ALA A 361 18.24 -17.07 15.80
N ALA A 362 17.04 -17.10 16.41
CA ALA A 362 16.73 -18.03 17.50
C ALA A 362 16.79 -19.50 17.08
N ALA A 363 16.53 -19.80 15.80
CA ALA A 363 16.63 -21.13 15.21
C ALA A 363 18.06 -21.49 14.71
N GLY A 364 19.07 -20.67 15.01
CA GLY A 364 20.46 -20.90 14.59
C GLY A 364 20.72 -20.65 13.10
N LYS A 365 19.82 -19.93 12.42
CA LYS A 365 19.90 -19.58 10.99
C LYS A 365 19.77 -18.06 10.79
N PRO A 366 20.64 -17.24 11.41
CA PRO A 366 20.51 -15.80 11.33
C PRO A 366 20.57 -15.32 9.87
N VAL A 367 19.79 -14.28 9.59
CA VAL A 367 19.91 -13.41 8.42
C VAL A 367 19.83 -12.00 8.97
N GLU A 368 20.76 -11.15 8.57
CA GLU A 368 20.86 -9.75 9.00
C GLU A 368 20.73 -8.85 7.78
N MET A 369 19.53 -8.82 7.21
CA MET A 369 19.21 -8.02 6.04
C MET A 369 18.33 -6.85 6.48
N PRO A 370 18.81 -5.59 6.41
CA PRO A 370 17.95 -4.42 6.60
C PRO A 370 16.74 -4.48 5.66
N VAL A 371 15.52 -4.39 6.21
CA VAL A 371 14.29 -4.36 5.44
C VAL A 371 13.59 -3.04 5.68
N LEU A 372 13.40 -2.22 4.65
CA LEU A 372 12.73 -0.93 4.77
C LEU A 372 11.62 -0.74 3.74
N ALA A 373 10.70 0.15 4.06
CA ALA A 373 9.84 0.75 3.06
C ALA A 373 10.63 1.60 2.05
N ASP A 374 10.12 1.70 0.83
CA ASP A 374 10.63 2.61 -0.20
C ASP A 374 10.58 4.08 0.24
N CYS A 375 9.48 4.56 0.86
CA CYS A 375 9.42 5.91 1.42
C CYS A 375 10.39 6.11 2.60
N GLN A 376 10.60 5.10 3.44
CA GLN A 376 11.55 5.19 4.57
C GLN A 376 12.97 5.37 4.06
N PHE A 377 13.37 4.56 3.07
CA PHE A 377 14.68 4.70 2.46
C PHE A 377 14.84 6.04 1.75
N ALA A 378 13.85 6.45 0.95
CA ALA A 378 13.86 7.74 0.26
C ALA A 378 13.97 8.92 1.23
N ALA A 379 13.20 8.93 2.31
CA ALA A 379 13.28 9.94 3.35
C ALA A 379 14.66 9.95 4.03
N LEU A 380 15.19 8.76 4.37
CA LEU A 380 16.51 8.61 4.98
C LEU A 380 17.60 9.27 4.13
N VAL A 381 17.67 8.97 2.83
CA VAL A 381 18.70 9.53 1.94
C VAL A 381 18.48 11.01 1.59
N CYS A 382 17.25 11.52 1.78
CA CYS A 382 16.92 12.95 1.73
C CYS A 382 17.24 13.67 3.06
N GLY A 383 17.78 12.97 4.06
CA GLY A 383 18.24 13.58 5.31
C GLY A 383 17.22 13.57 6.44
N ALA A 384 16.11 12.84 6.30
CA ALA A 384 15.17 12.66 7.39
C ALA A 384 15.84 11.99 8.59
N HIS A 385 15.50 12.44 9.80
CA HIS A 385 16.10 11.90 11.01
C HIS A 385 15.77 10.40 11.17
N PRO A 386 16.77 9.50 11.33
CA PRO A 386 16.55 8.05 11.34
C PRO A 386 15.59 7.56 12.43
N TYR A 387 15.64 8.16 13.61
CA TYR A 387 14.78 7.77 14.73
C TYR A 387 13.49 8.60 14.92
N LYS A 388 13.45 9.89 14.52
CA LYS A 388 12.23 10.71 14.62
C LYS A 388 11.24 10.47 13.47
N ILE A 389 11.74 10.38 12.24
CA ILE A 389 10.92 10.31 11.02
C ILE A 389 10.91 8.92 10.41
N VAL A 390 12.09 8.38 10.08
CA VAL A 390 12.22 7.03 9.51
C VAL A 390 11.82 5.98 10.55
N GLN A 391 12.00 6.32 11.83
CA GLN A 391 11.71 5.51 13.02
C GLN A 391 12.28 4.10 12.90
N SER A 392 13.55 4.00 12.51
CA SER A 392 14.25 2.74 12.25
C SER A 392 14.23 1.77 13.43
N HIS A 393 14.19 2.28 14.67
CA HIS A 393 14.09 1.49 15.90
C HIS A 393 12.82 0.62 16.04
N TRP A 394 11.80 0.84 15.20
CA TRP A 394 10.65 -0.07 15.12
C TRP A 394 10.91 -1.28 14.23
N HIS A 395 12.02 -1.36 13.52
CA HIS A 395 12.43 -2.55 12.76
C HIS A 395 13.17 -3.54 13.67
N ALA A 396 13.04 -4.82 13.36
CA ALA A 396 13.80 -5.90 14.00
C ALA A 396 15.06 -6.29 13.21
N SER A 397 15.12 -5.91 11.93
CA SER A 397 16.29 -6.06 11.07
C SER A 397 17.39 -5.06 11.40
N ALA A 398 18.61 -5.37 10.98
CA ALA A 398 19.83 -4.65 11.36
C ALA A 398 20.01 -3.29 10.64
N THR A 399 19.04 -2.38 10.78
CA THR A 399 19.03 -1.08 10.05
C THR A 399 20.25 -0.21 10.30
N GLU A 400 20.93 -0.38 11.44
CA GLU A 400 22.18 0.28 11.81
C GLU A 400 23.30 -0.03 10.81
N THR A 401 23.38 -1.27 10.32
CA THR A 401 24.40 -1.67 9.32
C THR A 401 24.22 -0.93 7.99
N LEU A 402 22.98 -0.64 7.60
CA LEU A 402 22.69 0.19 6.45
C LEU A 402 23.07 1.65 6.71
N MET A 403 22.76 2.18 7.89
CA MET A 403 23.14 3.55 8.28
C MET A 403 24.65 3.75 8.26
N GLU A 404 25.43 2.79 8.76
CA GLU A 404 26.90 2.81 8.68
C GLU A 404 27.40 2.84 7.24
N LYS A 405 26.84 1.99 6.36
CA LYS A 405 27.18 2.00 4.93
C LYS A 405 26.85 3.33 4.27
N LEU A 406 25.76 3.99 4.68
CA LEU A 406 25.36 5.32 4.22
C LEU A 406 26.17 6.47 4.85
N GLY A 407 27.12 6.18 5.75
CA GLY A 407 27.91 7.20 6.46
C GLY A 407 27.11 7.99 7.51
N ILE A 408 25.99 7.44 7.99
CA ILE A 408 25.15 8.05 9.01
C ILE A 408 25.67 7.62 10.39
N ASP A 409 26.06 8.59 11.22
CA ASP A 409 26.37 8.38 12.64
C ASP A 409 25.09 8.10 13.43
N TRP A 410 24.68 6.83 13.44
CA TRP A 410 23.43 6.40 14.05
C TRP A 410 23.47 6.48 15.58
N GLU A 411 24.63 6.32 16.22
CA GLU A 411 24.78 6.45 17.67
C GLU A 411 24.50 7.88 18.11
N LYS A 412 25.07 8.87 17.41
CA LYS A 412 24.76 10.28 17.65
C LYS A 412 23.29 10.59 17.38
N LYS A 413 22.73 10.10 16.28
CA LYS A 413 21.30 10.30 15.96
C LYS A 413 20.38 9.67 17.00
N LYS A 414 20.77 8.54 17.58
CA LYS A 414 20.04 7.90 18.68
C LYS A 414 20.10 8.77 19.94
N ALA A 415 21.28 9.28 20.31
CA ALA A 415 21.41 10.20 21.45
C ALA A 415 20.59 11.50 21.25
N GLU A 416 20.58 12.07 20.04
CA GLU A 416 19.73 13.21 19.68
C GLU A 416 18.24 12.87 19.87
N PHE A 417 17.81 11.68 19.46
CA PHE A 417 16.43 11.22 19.65
C PHE A 417 16.07 11.01 21.11
N GLU A 418 16.92 10.37 21.91
CA GLU A 418 16.69 10.17 23.34
C GLU A 418 16.59 11.50 24.10
N ALA A 419 17.37 12.51 23.68
CA ALA A 419 17.22 13.87 24.19
C ALA A 419 15.86 14.49 23.77
N TYR A 420 15.47 14.33 22.50
CA TYR A 420 14.18 14.79 22.00
C TYR A 420 12.98 14.14 22.72
N LEU A 421 13.08 12.88 23.13
CA LEU A 421 12.00 12.21 23.90
C LEU A 421 11.66 12.96 25.21
N LYS A 422 12.63 13.66 25.82
CA LYS A 422 12.38 14.50 27.00
C LYS A 422 11.56 15.75 26.66
N GLU A 423 11.72 16.29 25.45
CA GLU A 423 10.90 17.39 24.94
C GLU A 423 9.47 16.92 24.67
N VAL A 424 9.30 15.71 24.12
CA VAL A 424 7.99 15.08 23.92
C VAL A 424 7.27 14.86 25.26
N GLU A 425 7.96 14.30 26.26
CA GLU A 425 7.42 14.11 27.62
C GLU A 425 6.96 15.44 28.24
N ALA A 426 7.68 16.53 27.94
CA ALA A 426 7.35 17.87 28.39
C ALA A 426 6.30 18.60 27.51
N GLY A 427 5.66 17.90 26.56
CA GLY A 427 4.59 18.43 25.71
C GLY A 427 5.06 19.30 24.54
N ARG A 428 6.34 19.28 24.19
CA ARG A 428 6.95 20.05 23.09
C ARG A 428 7.33 19.19 21.89
N GLY A 429 6.59 18.09 21.68
CA GLY A 429 6.75 17.25 20.51
C GLY A 429 6.36 17.97 19.21
N GLU A 430 7.13 17.72 18.15
CA GLU A 430 6.83 18.18 16.80
C GLU A 430 5.73 17.31 16.16
N THR A 431 4.90 17.92 15.33
CA THR A 431 3.89 17.24 14.51
C THR A 431 4.15 17.47 13.03
N LEU A 432 4.05 16.42 12.21
CA LEU A 432 4.23 16.53 10.76
C LEU A 432 3.08 17.24 10.05
N TYR A 433 1.92 17.35 10.69
CA TYR A 433 0.73 17.95 10.14
C TYR A 433 -0.01 18.71 11.23
N ASP A 434 -0.95 19.56 10.83
CA ASP A 434 -1.81 20.28 11.77
C ASP A 434 -2.79 19.30 12.44
N PRO A 435 -2.65 19.02 13.76
CA PRO A 435 -3.52 18.08 14.45
C PRO A 435 -4.98 18.56 14.49
N ARG A 436 -5.27 19.84 14.23
CA ARG A 436 -6.65 20.34 14.15
C ARG A 436 -7.40 19.80 12.93
N LEU A 437 -6.69 19.36 11.90
CA LEU A 437 -7.27 18.80 10.67
C LEU A 437 -7.57 17.30 10.76
N MET A 438 -7.17 16.63 11.86
CA MET A 438 -7.30 15.17 11.98
C MET A 438 -8.76 14.70 12.10
N ILE A 439 -9.66 15.55 12.61
CA ILE A 439 -11.10 15.26 12.72
C ILE A 439 -11.84 16.21 11.79
N THR A 440 -12.53 15.66 10.80
CA THR A 440 -13.28 16.43 9.79
C THR A 440 -14.80 16.27 9.91
N SER A 441 -15.26 15.31 10.71
CA SER A 441 -16.68 15.07 11.01
C SER A 441 -16.87 14.35 12.34
N GLY A 442 -18.11 14.33 12.84
CA GLY A 442 -18.50 13.51 13.99
C GLY A 442 -18.06 14.05 15.36
N PRO A 443 -18.10 13.20 16.41
CA PRO A 443 -17.75 13.60 17.77
C PRO A 443 -16.32 14.16 17.87
N GLY A 444 -16.17 15.32 18.50
CA GLY A 444 -14.88 15.99 18.68
C GLY A 444 -14.48 16.94 17.54
N PHE A 445 -15.22 16.98 16.43
CA PHE A 445 -14.99 17.95 15.36
C PHE A 445 -15.19 19.39 15.86
N LYS A 446 -14.23 20.26 15.53
CA LYS A 446 -14.32 21.70 15.76
C LYS A 446 -14.07 22.41 14.42
N PRO A 447 -15.00 23.22 13.91
CA PRO A 447 -14.79 23.93 12.66
C PRO A 447 -13.62 24.88 12.80
N LEU A 448 -12.72 24.87 11.81
CA LEU A 448 -11.65 25.85 11.73
C LEU A 448 -12.25 27.22 11.36
N PRO A 449 -11.68 28.34 11.87
CA PRO A 449 -12.03 29.66 11.38
C PRO A 449 -11.79 29.68 9.87
N ARG A 450 -12.79 30.11 9.09
CA ARG A 450 -12.58 30.30 7.65
C ARG A 450 -11.44 31.31 7.48
N PRO A 451 -10.53 31.10 6.52
CA PRO A 451 -9.63 32.17 6.11
C PRO A 451 -10.48 33.42 5.86
N GLN A 452 -10.18 34.53 6.52
CA GLN A 452 -10.80 35.81 6.16
C GLN A 452 -10.48 36.03 4.68
N SER A 453 -11.48 36.26 3.84
CA SER A 453 -11.21 36.62 2.45
C SER A 453 -10.38 37.89 2.49
N THR A 454 -9.13 37.80 2.06
CA THR A 454 -8.36 38.98 1.70
C THR A 454 -8.87 39.42 0.33
N ASP A 455 -10.06 40.01 0.33
CA ASP A 455 -10.51 40.85 -0.77
C ASP A 455 -9.86 42.22 -0.58
N GLU A 456 -8.66 42.39 -1.14
CA GLU A 456 -8.10 43.68 -1.57
C GLU A 456 -7.69 43.61 -3.03
#